data_AF-A0A0D9YHJ1-F1
#
_entry.id   AF-A0A0D9YHJ1-F1
#
_cell.length_a   1.000
_cell.length_b   1.000
_cell.length_c   1.000
_cell.angle_alpha   90.00
_cell.angle_beta   90.00
_cell.angle_gamma   90.00
#
_symmetry.space_group_name_H-M   'P 1'
#
loop_
_entity.id
_entity.type
_entity.pdbx_description
1 polymer ?
#
loop_
_entity_poly.entity_id
_entity_poly.type
_entity_poly.pdbx_seq_one_letter_code
_entity_poly.pdbx_strand_id
1 'polypeptide(L)'
;MRFNDSEVAIVSHGDGEYAVAALAFAGTFLSVNKDFHLHLYHGGKQQQGEWVSKLLTLEDQLRDKLVPLPKAAAEYRFYQETRKTIVIGGERGTVGWVDLWRGIIFCDVLDDHPVLRDMPLPLPASGNWDRLLKQTDPNYIRDVTVSLCRDSIKYIELEIVETGETHTTVQPTESYQEWVRRKPRYTSSVVLRRGWKATIWTMPIPVASWEHWRRDCHLNVKDLGINVRDPSHLKLLSKLSGCGHSKAALRSVAMVFPTISMDDDHVYFFSIAGSTDKLEAVVTVDVRNKKIQGVAELDVRKYYFGMPTYIASEMSTYLKKVTTGTGEVAHGQTESAAVEPSEAHLSTALQFIN
;
A
#
# COMPACT_ATOMS: atom_id res chain seq x y z
N MET A 1 -9.83 -22.36 -12.94
CA MET A 1 -9.92 -20.93 -12.60
C MET A 1 -8.52 -20.44 -12.29
N ARG A 2 -8.10 -19.26 -12.77
CA ARG A 2 -6.80 -18.65 -12.43
C ARG A 2 -7.08 -17.27 -11.86
N PHE A 3 -6.56 -16.99 -10.67
CA PHE A 3 -6.65 -15.70 -10.01
C PHE A 3 -5.24 -15.12 -9.87
N ASN A 4 -5.13 -13.81 -9.82
CA ASN A 4 -3.91 -13.17 -9.36
C ASN A 4 -3.85 -13.26 -7.83
N ASP A 5 -2.66 -13.42 -7.25
CA ASP A 5 -2.45 -13.45 -5.80
C ASP A 5 -3.02 -12.19 -5.13
N SER A 6 -2.99 -11.05 -5.83
CA SER A 6 -3.55 -9.78 -5.35
C SER A 6 -5.08 -9.73 -5.26
N GLU A 7 -5.78 -10.70 -5.84
CA GLU A 7 -7.25 -10.78 -5.87
C GLU A 7 -7.81 -11.77 -4.86
N VAL A 8 -6.94 -12.53 -4.21
CA VAL A 8 -7.31 -13.61 -3.30
C VAL A 8 -7.06 -13.18 -1.85
N ALA A 9 -7.95 -13.59 -0.97
CA ALA A 9 -7.84 -13.41 0.46
C ALA A 9 -8.08 -14.74 1.16
N ILE A 10 -7.35 -14.97 2.26
CA ILE A 10 -7.56 -16.10 3.15
C ILE A 10 -8.11 -15.55 4.46
N VAL A 11 -9.26 -16.08 4.87
CA VAL A 11 -9.97 -15.68 6.09
C VAL A 11 -10.03 -16.90 7.01
N SER A 12 -9.63 -16.76 8.27
CA SER A 12 -9.79 -17.84 9.25
C SER A 12 -11.15 -17.75 9.93
N HIS A 13 -11.79 -18.90 10.11
CA HIS A 13 -13.07 -19.08 10.80
C HIS A 13 -12.91 -19.47 12.28
N GLY A 14 -11.66 -19.60 12.77
CA GLY A 14 -11.36 -20.26 14.05
C GLY A 14 -11.25 -21.78 13.90
N ASP A 15 -10.74 -22.45 14.94
CA ASP A 15 -10.62 -23.92 15.04
C ASP A 15 -9.86 -24.67 13.92
N GLY A 16 -9.14 -23.93 13.08
CA GLY A 16 -8.40 -24.47 11.94
C GLY A 16 -9.23 -24.56 10.66
N GLU A 17 -10.40 -23.92 10.63
CA GLU A 17 -11.20 -23.69 9.44
C GLU A 17 -10.84 -22.35 8.79
N TYR A 18 -10.96 -22.29 7.47
CA TYR A 18 -10.65 -21.12 6.67
C TYR A 18 -11.52 -21.05 5.42
N ALA A 19 -11.68 -19.83 4.91
CA ALA A 19 -12.23 -19.56 3.60
C ALA A 19 -11.17 -18.89 2.72
N VAL A 20 -11.14 -19.26 1.45
CA VAL A 20 -10.42 -18.53 0.40
C VAL A 20 -11.46 -17.79 -0.42
N ALA A 21 -11.31 -16.47 -0.51
CA ALA A 21 -12.23 -15.61 -1.25
C ALA A 21 -11.48 -14.91 -2.38
N ALA A 22 -12.06 -14.93 -3.58
CA ALA A 22 -11.58 -14.17 -4.74
C ALA A 22 -12.74 -13.40 -5.37
N LEU A 23 -12.50 -12.15 -5.76
CA LEU A 23 -13.49 -11.31 -6.43
C LEU A 23 -13.02 -11.02 -7.85
N ALA A 24 -13.74 -11.57 -8.83
CA ALA A 24 -13.45 -11.39 -10.24
C ALA A 24 -14.57 -10.59 -10.92
N PHE A 25 -14.22 -9.83 -11.96
CA PHE A 25 -15.20 -9.11 -12.76
C PHE A 25 -16.06 -10.08 -13.58
N ALA A 26 -17.37 -9.89 -13.63
CA ALA A 26 -18.28 -10.78 -14.35
C ALA A 26 -18.46 -10.44 -15.84
N GLY A 27 -18.06 -9.23 -16.26
CA GLY A 27 -18.22 -8.76 -17.64
C GLY A 27 -17.00 -8.95 -18.54
N THR A 28 -17.20 -8.77 -19.84
CA THR A 28 -16.11 -8.68 -20.84
C THR A 28 -15.80 -7.25 -21.27
N PHE A 29 -16.63 -6.27 -20.88
CA PHE A 29 -16.50 -4.86 -21.30
C PHE A 29 -16.02 -3.96 -20.15
N LEU A 30 -15.06 -3.08 -20.48
CA LEU A 30 -14.33 -2.24 -19.52
C LEU A 30 -15.21 -1.24 -18.76
N SER A 31 -16.28 -0.71 -19.36
CA SER A 31 -16.78 0.62 -18.97
C SER A 31 -18.10 0.70 -18.18
N VAL A 32 -18.78 -0.41 -17.86
CA VAL A 32 -20.09 -0.31 -17.18
C VAL A 32 -20.46 -1.47 -16.24
N ASN A 33 -19.72 -2.59 -16.24
CA ASN A 33 -20.19 -3.72 -15.44
C ASN A 33 -19.92 -3.50 -13.94
N LYS A 34 -20.97 -3.63 -13.14
CA LYS A 34 -20.97 -3.54 -11.67
C LYS A 34 -21.09 -4.92 -11.04
N ASP A 35 -21.13 -5.95 -11.88
CA ASP A 35 -21.30 -7.33 -11.47
C ASP A 35 -19.94 -8.01 -11.31
N PHE A 36 -19.82 -8.75 -10.23
CA PHE A 36 -18.63 -9.47 -9.84
C PHE A 36 -19.00 -10.90 -9.48
N HIS A 37 -18.13 -11.84 -9.83
CA HIS A 37 -18.17 -13.17 -9.29
C HIS A 37 -17.34 -13.22 -8.00
N LEU A 38 -18.01 -13.50 -6.89
CA LEU A 38 -17.36 -13.89 -5.64
C LEU A 38 -17.17 -15.41 -5.67
N HIS A 39 -15.91 -15.84 -5.71
CA HIS A 39 -15.52 -17.24 -5.62
C HIS A 39 -15.07 -17.55 -4.20
N LEU A 40 -15.70 -18.55 -3.59
CA LEU A 40 -15.45 -18.97 -2.22
C LEU A 40 -15.04 -20.43 -2.22
N TYR A 41 -14.00 -20.74 -1.46
CA TYR A 41 -13.62 -22.09 -1.11
C TYR A 41 -13.61 -22.18 0.41
N HIS A 42 -14.37 -23.10 0.98
CA HIS A 42 -14.32 -23.36 2.42
C HIS A 42 -13.44 -24.60 2.65
N GLY A 43 -12.50 -24.50 3.58
CA GLY A 43 -11.58 -25.59 3.92
C GLY A 43 -11.42 -25.72 5.42
N GLY A 44 -11.21 -26.95 5.89
CA GLY A 44 -10.99 -27.21 7.30
C GLY A 44 -10.26 -28.53 7.54
N LYS A 45 -9.90 -28.78 8.79
CA LYS A 45 -9.14 -29.98 9.19
C LYS A 45 -9.84 -31.31 8.82
N GLN A 46 -11.16 -31.32 8.73
CA GLN A 46 -11.96 -32.54 8.56
C GLN A 46 -12.70 -32.62 7.22
N GLN A 47 -12.70 -31.56 6.41
CA GLN A 47 -13.41 -31.56 5.14
C GLN A 47 -12.72 -30.69 4.10
N GLN A 48 -12.48 -31.28 2.94
CA GLN A 48 -12.08 -30.54 1.74
C GLN A 48 -13.37 -29.98 1.13
N GLY A 49 -13.55 -28.66 1.17
CA GLY A 49 -14.75 -28.07 0.57
C GLY A 49 -14.64 -27.94 -0.95
N GLU A 50 -15.68 -27.36 -1.54
CA GLU A 50 -15.79 -27.12 -2.97
C GLU A 50 -15.80 -25.62 -3.26
N TRP A 51 -15.42 -25.26 -4.48
CA TRP A 51 -15.52 -23.88 -4.94
C TRP A 51 -16.98 -23.54 -5.26
N VAL A 52 -17.51 -22.51 -4.59
CA VAL A 52 -18.81 -21.92 -4.87
C VAL A 52 -18.61 -20.55 -5.51
N SER A 53 -19.42 -20.21 -6.51
CA SER A 53 -19.38 -18.91 -7.17
C SER A 53 -20.72 -18.21 -7.04
N LYS A 54 -20.74 -17.00 -6.49
CA LYS A 54 -21.93 -16.15 -6.37
C LYS A 54 -21.76 -14.93 -7.28
N LEU A 55 -22.78 -14.60 -8.07
CA LEU A 55 -22.83 -13.34 -8.81
C LEU A 55 -23.36 -12.25 -7.88
N LEU A 56 -22.59 -11.19 -7.69
CA LEU A 56 -22.92 -10.05 -6.83
C LEU A 56 -22.86 -8.77 -7.64
N THR A 57 -23.82 -7.88 -7.43
CA THR A 57 -23.83 -6.54 -8.03
C THR A 57 -23.43 -5.52 -6.97
N LEU A 58 -22.48 -4.65 -7.31
CA LEU A 58 -22.16 -3.49 -6.49
C LEU A 58 -23.25 -2.44 -6.71
N GLU A 59 -24.21 -2.30 -5.80
CA GLU A 59 -25.38 -1.43 -5.99
C GLU A 59 -25.03 0.06 -5.88
N ASP A 60 -24.33 0.44 -4.80
CA ASP A 60 -23.96 1.84 -4.51
C ASP A 60 -22.51 2.13 -4.89
N GLN A 61 -22.31 2.75 -6.07
CA GLN A 61 -20.98 3.18 -6.55
C GLN A 61 -20.58 4.53 -5.94
N LEU A 62 -20.40 4.56 -4.62
CA LEU A 62 -20.09 5.79 -3.89
C LEU A 62 -18.87 6.52 -4.47
N ARG A 63 -17.88 5.79 -4.97
CA ARG A 63 -16.66 6.38 -5.56
C ARG A 63 -16.93 7.19 -6.83
N ASP A 64 -17.96 6.88 -7.61
CA ASP A 64 -18.32 7.66 -8.81
C ASP A 64 -18.86 9.04 -8.45
N LYS A 65 -19.48 9.16 -7.26
CA LYS A 65 -20.04 10.41 -6.74
C LYS A 65 -18.97 11.23 -6.02
N LEU A 66 -18.17 10.59 -5.18
CA LEU A 66 -17.22 11.27 -4.28
C LEU A 66 -15.85 11.51 -4.92
N VAL A 67 -15.32 10.52 -5.65
CA VAL A 67 -13.97 10.53 -6.22
C VAL A 67 -14.01 10.11 -7.70
N PRO A 68 -14.71 10.86 -8.57
CA PRO A 68 -14.85 10.50 -9.97
C PRO A 68 -13.51 10.51 -10.70
N LEU A 69 -13.34 9.60 -11.65
CA LEU A 69 -12.17 9.64 -12.55
C LEU A 69 -12.42 10.62 -13.72
N PRO A 70 -11.35 11.21 -14.29
CA PRO A 70 -11.46 11.94 -15.55
C PRO A 70 -12.08 11.06 -16.64
N LYS A 71 -13.02 11.61 -17.43
CA LYS A 71 -13.79 10.84 -18.44
C LYS A 71 -12.91 9.98 -19.35
N ALA A 72 -11.84 10.58 -19.88
CA ALA A 72 -10.90 9.88 -20.77
C ALA A 72 -10.25 8.66 -20.13
N ALA A 73 -10.08 8.64 -18.81
CA ALA A 73 -9.51 7.51 -18.09
C ALA A 73 -10.57 6.49 -17.66
N ALA A 74 -11.81 6.93 -17.43
CA ALA A 74 -12.95 6.05 -17.12
C ALA A 74 -13.38 5.18 -18.32
N GLU A 75 -13.09 5.61 -19.56
CA GLU A 75 -13.49 4.89 -20.78
C GLU A 75 -12.66 3.62 -21.07
N TYR A 76 -11.43 3.53 -20.58
CA TYR A 76 -10.50 2.44 -20.91
C TYR A 76 -10.06 1.61 -19.70
N ARG A 77 -10.65 1.85 -18.51
CA ARG A 77 -10.30 1.12 -17.29
C ARG A 77 -11.48 0.33 -16.78
N PHE A 78 -11.16 -0.81 -16.15
CA PHE A 78 -12.16 -1.56 -15.39
C PHE A 78 -12.65 -0.72 -14.23
N TYR A 79 -13.88 -0.97 -13.80
CA TYR A 79 -14.44 -0.31 -12.63
C TYR A 79 -13.60 -0.56 -11.36
N GLN A 80 -13.01 -1.75 -11.26
CA GLN A 80 -12.15 -2.18 -10.16
C GLN A 80 -10.87 -2.78 -10.74
N GLU A 81 -9.72 -2.19 -10.43
CA GLU A 81 -8.40 -2.78 -10.69
C GLU A 81 -7.78 -3.24 -9.35
N THR A 82 -8.09 -4.47 -8.93
CA THR A 82 -7.58 -4.98 -7.65
C THR A 82 -6.08 -5.23 -7.73
N ARG A 83 -5.30 -4.45 -6.97
CA ARG A 83 -3.84 -4.61 -6.84
C ARG A 83 -3.41 -5.16 -5.49
N LYS A 84 -4.33 -5.21 -4.53
CA LYS A 84 -4.08 -5.70 -3.17
C LYS A 84 -5.40 -6.14 -2.54
N THR A 85 -5.34 -7.16 -1.69
CA THR A 85 -6.42 -7.57 -0.80
C THR A 85 -6.04 -7.28 0.65
N ILE A 86 -7.02 -6.84 1.42
CA ILE A 86 -6.89 -6.69 2.87
C ILE A 86 -7.95 -7.54 3.56
N VAL A 87 -7.58 -8.15 4.68
CA VAL A 87 -8.49 -8.95 5.50
C VAL A 87 -8.72 -8.18 6.79
N ILE A 88 -9.95 -7.71 7.00
CA ILE A 88 -10.39 -7.20 8.30
C ILE A 88 -10.65 -8.39 9.22
N GLY A 89 -11.30 -9.44 8.69
CA GLY A 89 -11.64 -10.64 9.45
C GLY A 89 -12.86 -10.42 10.35
N GLY A 90 -12.80 -10.94 11.58
CA GLY A 90 -13.95 -11.00 12.49
C GLY A 90 -14.93 -12.11 12.11
N GLU A 91 -16.04 -12.20 12.84
CA GLU A 91 -17.03 -13.29 12.71
C GLU A 91 -17.61 -13.40 11.30
N ARG A 92 -17.80 -12.26 10.61
CA ARG A 92 -18.31 -12.23 9.23
C ARG A 92 -17.24 -12.38 8.15
N GLY A 93 -15.97 -12.45 8.57
CA GLY A 93 -14.85 -12.64 7.65
C GLY A 93 -14.67 -11.52 6.64
N THR A 94 -14.77 -10.26 7.06
CA THR A 94 -14.78 -9.13 6.13
C THR A 94 -13.47 -9.04 5.33
N VAL A 95 -13.57 -9.02 4.01
CA VAL A 95 -12.47 -8.86 3.04
C VAL A 95 -12.66 -7.55 2.27
N GLY A 96 -11.55 -6.85 1.99
CA GLY A 96 -11.50 -5.68 1.12
C GLY A 96 -10.62 -5.91 -0.10
N TRP A 97 -11.16 -5.75 -1.30
CA TRP A 97 -10.40 -5.73 -2.57
C TRP A 97 -10.06 -4.28 -2.92
N VAL A 98 -8.77 -3.96 -2.91
CA VAL A 98 -8.26 -2.59 -2.99
C VAL A 98 -7.89 -2.24 -4.44
N ASP A 99 -8.59 -1.23 -4.95
CA ASP A 99 -8.19 -0.43 -6.09
C ASP A 99 -7.54 0.85 -5.57
N LEU A 100 -6.21 0.88 -5.57
CA LEU A 100 -5.43 2.01 -5.03
C LEU A 100 -5.64 3.32 -5.80
N TRP A 101 -6.30 3.32 -6.96
CA TRP A 101 -6.70 4.55 -7.63
C TRP A 101 -7.98 5.15 -7.06
N ARG A 102 -8.93 4.31 -6.64
CA ARG A 102 -10.31 4.72 -6.44
C ARG A 102 -10.89 4.39 -5.07
N GLY A 103 -10.64 3.19 -4.53
CA GLY A 103 -11.47 2.68 -3.44
C GLY A 103 -11.21 1.22 -3.08
N ILE A 104 -11.99 0.75 -2.12
CA ILE A 104 -11.99 -0.62 -1.61
C ILE A 104 -13.41 -1.15 -1.77
N ILE A 105 -13.56 -2.34 -2.35
CA ILE A 105 -14.82 -3.09 -2.29
C ILE A 105 -14.74 -4.01 -1.09
N PHE A 106 -15.65 -3.85 -0.13
CA PHE A 106 -15.78 -4.76 1.00
C PHE A 106 -16.83 -5.83 0.73
N CYS A 107 -16.59 -7.03 1.25
CA CYS A 107 -17.59 -8.09 1.33
C CYS A 107 -17.40 -8.88 2.62
N ASP A 108 -18.51 -9.25 3.22
CA ASP A 108 -18.57 -10.17 4.36
C ASP A 108 -18.74 -11.58 3.81
N VAL A 109 -17.62 -12.26 3.60
CA VAL A 109 -17.59 -13.48 2.76
C VAL A 109 -18.14 -14.71 3.46
N LEU A 110 -18.28 -14.65 4.79
CA LEU A 110 -18.85 -15.72 5.62
C LEU A 110 -20.36 -15.53 5.85
N ASP A 111 -20.94 -14.42 5.40
CA ASP A 111 -22.38 -14.22 5.48
C ASP A 111 -23.12 -15.11 4.47
N ASP A 112 -24.32 -15.59 4.85
CA ASP A 112 -25.17 -16.39 3.97
C ASP A 112 -25.51 -15.65 2.66
N HIS A 113 -25.75 -14.33 2.80
CA HIS A 113 -26.12 -13.41 1.73
C HIS A 113 -25.07 -12.29 1.61
N PRO A 114 -23.89 -12.57 1.01
CA PRO A 114 -22.82 -11.60 0.93
C PRO A 114 -23.22 -10.42 0.03
N VAL A 115 -22.89 -9.20 0.46
CA VAL A 115 -23.16 -7.96 -0.27
C VAL A 115 -21.88 -7.17 -0.46
N LEU A 116 -21.71 -6.59 -1.65
CA LEU A 116 -20.58 -5.72 -1.96
C LEU A 116 -20.85 -4.30 -1.46
N ARG A 117 -19.89 -3.72 -0.72
CA ARG A 117 -19.96 -2.36 -0.20
C ARG A 117 -18.80 -1.53 -0.76
N ASP A 118 -19.12 -0.42 -1.42
CA ASP A 118 -18.11 0.48 -1.97
C ASP A 118 -17.59 1.45 -0.89
N MET A 119 -16.26 1.55 -0.76
CA MET A 119 -15.61 2.52 0.12
C MET A 119 -14.54 3.29 -0.65
N PRO A 120 -14.79 4.54 -1.05
CA PRO A 120 -13.79 5.33 -1.76
C PRO A 120 -12.56 5.60 -0.89
N LEU A 121 -11.40 5.76 -1.53
CA LEU A 121 -10.22 6.28 -0.85
C LEU A 121 -10.38 7.79 -0.58
N PRO A 122 -9.55 8.39 0.30
CA PRO A 122 -9.47 9.84 0.43
C PRO A 122 -9.18 10.52 -0.91
N LEU A 123 -9.64 11.77 -1.06
CA LEU A 123 -9.42 12.54 -2.28
C LEU A 123 -7.91 12.64 -2.61
N PRO A 124 -7.53 12.44 -3.89
CA PRO A 124 -6.13 12.59 -4.30
C PRO A 124 -5.56 13.96 -3.94
N ALA A 125 -4.31 13.99 -3.47
CA ALA A 125 -3.58 15.23 -3.27
C ALA A 125 -3.49 16.06 -4.57
N SER A 126 -3.57 17.38 -4.46
CA SER A 126 -3.63 18.29 -5.61
C SER A 126 -2.42 18.19 -6.53
N GLY A 127 -1.21 18.01 -5.99
CA GLY A 127 -0.02 17.82 -6.82
C GLY A 127 -0.01 16.51 -7.62
N ASN A 128 -0.91 15.58 -7.32
CA ASN A 128 -1.09 14.35 -8.08
C ASN A 128 -2.22 14.44 -9.12
N TRP A 129 -3.06 15.48 -9.12
CA TRP A 129 -4.23 15.57 -9.99
C TRP A 129 -3.85 15.40 -11.47
N ASP A 130 -2.94 16.23 -11.99
CA ASP A 130 -2.49 16.14 -13.38
C ASP A 130 -1.73 14.85 -13.71
N ARG A 131 -1.41 14.02 -12.71
CA ARG A 131 -0.72 12.73 -12.85
C ARG A 131 -1.62 11.55 -12.54
N LEU A 132 -2.84 11.79 -12.07
CA LEU A 132 -3.80 10.75 -11.72
C LEU A 132 -3.97 9.86 -12.95
N LEU A 133 -3.68 8.57 -12.80
CA LEU A 133 -3.73 7.56 -13.86
C LEU A 133 -2.71 7.72 -15.02
N LYS A 134 -1.81 8.72 -14.99
CA LYS A 134 -0.62 8.80 -15.88
C LYS A 134 0.50 7.89 -15.39
N GLN A 135 0.67 7.78 -14.06
CA GLN A 135 1.45 6.71 -13.48
C GLN A 135 0.65 5.42 -13.66
N THR A 136 1.24 4.41 -14.28
CA THR A 136 0.55 3.17 -14.64
C THR A 136 0.33 2.25 -13.44
N ASP A 137 1.18 2.34 -12.42
CA ASP A 137 1.08 1.56 -11.19
C ASP A 137 0.78 2.46 -9.98
N PRO A 138 -0.38 2.29 -9.31
CA PRO A 138 -0.71 3.10 -8.14
C PRO A 138 0.20 2.82 -6.94
N ASN A 139 0.81 1.63 -6.86
CA ASN A 139 1.74 1.28 -5.78
C ASN A 139 2.92 2.25 -5.73
N TYR A 140 3.27 2.89 -6.86
CA TYR A 140 4.35 3.87 -6.93
C TYR A 140 4.18 5.03 -5.94
N ILE A 141 2.94 5.38 -5.58
CA ILE A 141 2.63 6.49 -4.67
C ILE A 141 1.62 6.14 -3.56
N ARG A 142 1.02 4.95 -3.55
CA ARG A 142 -0.06 4.62 -2.63
C ARG A 142 0.08 3.22 -2.07
N ASP A 143 -0.37 3.06 -0.84
CA ASP A 143 -0.51 1.76 -0.19
C ASP A 143 -1.67 1.79 0.82
N VAL A 144 -2.21 0.61 1.12
CA VAL A 144 -3.27 0.38 2.10
C VAL A 144 -2.89 -0.82 2.94
N THR A 145 -3.07 -0.75 4.25
CA THR A 145 -2.93 -1.90 5.14
C THR A 145 -3.97 -1.86 6.26
N VAL A 146 -4.14 -2.98 6.95
CA VAL A 146 -4.95 -3.05 8.18
C VAL A 146 -3.99 -3.01 9.36
N SER A 147 -4.33 -2.24 10.38
CA SER A 147 -3.57 -2.22 11.63
C SER A 147 -3.47 -3.62 12.24
N LEU A 148 -2.38 -3.91 12.96
CA LEU A 148 -2.19 -5.22 13.56
C LEU A 148 -3.28 -5.57 14.58
N CYS A 149 -3.80 -4.57 15.29
CA CYS A 149 -4.93 -4.72 16.22
C CYS A 149 -6.29 -4.82 15.53
N ARG A 150 -6.34 -4.69 14.19
CA ARG A 150 -7.56 -4.77 13.37
C ARG A 150 -8.64 -3.77 13.76
N ASP A 151 -8.24 -2.63 14.32
CA ASP A 151 -9.12 -1.54 14.74
C ASP A 151 -9.25 -0.42 13.69
N SER A 152 -8.39 -0.45 12.69
CA SER A 152 -8.28 0.60 11.69
C SER A 152 -7.65 0.11 10.39
N ILE A 153 -8.03 0.75 9.28
CA ILE A 153 -7.36 0.68 7.98
C ILE A 153 -6.48 1.92 7.83
N LYS A 154 -5.22 1.71 7.45
CA LYS A 154 -4.26 2.78 7.13
C LYS A 154 -4.13 2.91 5.61
N TYR A 155 -4.14 4.13 5.11
CA TYR A 155 -3.91 4.48 3.70
C TYR A 155 -2.83 5.56 3.63
N ILE A 156 -1.91 5.45 2.68
CA ILE A 156 -0.90 6.47 2.41
C ILE A 156 -1.00 6.95 0.98
N GLU A 157 -0.82 8.25 0.80
CA GLU A 157 -0.54 8.85 -0.49
C GLU A 157 0.77 9.64 -0.43
N LEU A 158 1.61 9.42 -1.45
CA LEU A 158 2.80 10.18 -1.74
C LEU A 158 2.50 11.20 -2.85
N GLU A 159 2.68 12.48 -2.53
CA GLU A 159 2.61 13.60 -3.47
C GLU A 159 4.04 13.95 -3.89
N ILE A 160 4.41 13.71 -5.15
CA ILE A 160 5.75 14.04 -5.65
C ILE A 160 5.75 15.48 -6.17
N VAL A 161 6.48 16.36 -5.48
CA VAL A 161 6.44 17.81 -5.70
C VAL A 161 7.57 18.26 -6.63
N GLU A 162 7.27 19.17 -7.55
CA GLU A 162 8.26 19.81 -8.41
C GLU A 162 9.06 20.88 -7.66
N THR A 163 10.36 20.94 -7.92
CA THR A 163 11.24 21.98 -7.36
C THR A 163 11.44 23.09 -8.38
N GLY A 164 11.11 24.33 -8.00
CA GLY A 164 11.55 25.51 -8.74
C GLY A 164 10.53 26.63 -8.85
N GLU A 165 9.27 26.38 -8.58
CA GLU A 165 8.27 27.43 -8.68
C GLU A 165 8.09 28.14 -7.34
N THR A 166 8.46 29.43 -7.32
CA THR A 166 7.81 30.46 -6.50
C THR A 166 6.35 30.65 -6.93
N HIS A 167 5.63 29.56 -7.15
CA HIS A 167 4.20 29.60 -6.98
C HIS A 167 4.04 29.64 -5.46
N THR A 168 3.62 30.80 -4.97
CA THR A 168 2.76 30.88 -3.79
C THR A 168 2.02 29.55 -3.67
N THR A 169 2.08 28.91 -2.50
CA THR A 169 1.22 27.78 -2.13
C THR A 169 -0.23 28.24 -2.20
N VAL A 170 -0.73 28.49 -3.39
CA VAL A 170 -2.13 28.66 -3.68
C VAL A 170 -2.59 27.21 -3.70
N GLN A 171 -3.10 26.76 -2.56
CA GLN A 171 -4.10 25.69 -2.53
C GLN A 171 -4.99 25.90 -3.76
N PRO A 172 -5.18 24.90 -4.62
CA PRO A 172 -6.06 25.08 -5.76
C PRO A 172 -7.35 25.70 -5.26
N THR A 173 -7.70 26.87 -5.79
CA THR A 173 -8.99 27.50 -5.48
C THR A 173 -10.15 26.64 -6.00
N GLU A 174 -9.86 25.70 -6.91
CA GLU A 174 -10.79 24.70 -7.42
C GLU A 174 -10.81 23.44 -6.56
N SER A 175 -11.98 22.84 -6.43
CA SER A 175 -12.18 21.52 -5.83
C SER A 175 -11.76 20.39 -6.77
N TYR A 176 -11.48 19.20 -6.21
CA TYR A 176 -11.18 18.01 -7.02
C TYR A 176 -12.26 17.73 -8.07
N GLN A 177 -13.53 17.88 -7.70
CA GLN A 177 -14.65 17.61 -8.60
C GLN A 177 -14.71 18.61 -9.76
N GLU A 178 -14.35 19.88 -9.53
CA GLU A 178 -14.24 20.87 -10.60
C GLU A 178 -13.05 20.54 -11.52
N TRP A 179 -11.90 20.19 -10.94
CA TRP A 179 -10.72 19.77 -11.70
C TRP A 179 -11.03 18.55 -12.60
N VAL A 180 -11.65 17.49 -12.06
CA VAL A 180 -11.98 16.26 -12.82
C VAL A 180 -12.90 16.55 -14.01
N ARG A 181 -13.84 17.50 -13.86
CA ARG A 181 -14.78 17.86 -14.94
C ARG A 181 -14.10 18.64 -16.06
N ARG A 182 -12.97 19.30 -15.79
CA ARG A 182 -12.21 20.08 -16.77
C ARG A 182 -11.45 19.14 -17.71
N LYS A 183 -11.39 19.48 -19.01
CA LYS A 183 -10.48 18.79 -19.94
C LYS A 183 -9.03 19.09 -19.52
N PRO A 184 -8.16 18.10 -19.31
CA PRO A 184 -6.78 18.34 -18.92
C PRO A 184 -6.08 19.24 -19.93
N ARG A 185 -5.43 20.32 -19.46
CA ARG A 185 -4.45 21.04 -20.28
C ARG A 185 -3.15 20.26 -20.14
N TYR A 186 -2.79 19.50 -21.18
CA TYR A 186 -1.58 18.70 -21.16
C TYR A 186 -0.35 19.62 -21.17
N THR A 187 0.22 19.92 -20.01
CA THR A 187 1.57 20.50 -19.91
C THR A 187 2.56 19.34 -19.79
N SER A 188 3.17 18.99 -20.91
CA SER A 188 4.28 18.05 -20.97
C SER A 188 5.55 18.76 -20.49
N SER A 189 5.72 18.89 -19.18
CA SER A 189 7.03 19.29 -18.66
C SER A 189 7.57 18.18 -17.76
N VAL A 190 8.66 17.56 -18.23
CA VAL A 190 9.47 16.63 -17.46
C VAL A 190 10.39 17.49 -16.59
N VAL A 191 9.86 18.04 -15.51
CA VAL A 191 10.63 18.85 -14.56
C VAL A 191 11.28 17.92 -13.54
N LEU A 192 12.55 18.17 -13.24
CA LEU A 192 13.33 17.49 -12.21
C LEU A 192 12.65 17.63 -10.85
N ARG A 193 12.11 16.50 -10.37
CA ARG A 193 11.34 16.38 -9.12
C ARG A 193 12.30 16.25 -7.94
N ARG A 194 12.41 17.28 -7.09
CA ARG A 194 13.18 17.22 -5.84
C ARG A 194 12.30 17.57 -4.66
N GLY A 195 11.35 16.69 -4.37
CA GLY A 195 10.60 16.74 -3.13
C GLY A 195 9.39 15.83 -3.12
N TRP A 196 8.91 15.52 -1.93
CA TRP A 196 7.74 14.69 -1.73
C TRP A 196 7.02 15.06 -0.43
N LYS A 197 5.72 14.76 -0.38
CA LYS A 197 4.93 14.78 0.85
C LYS A 197 4.23 13.44 1.01
N ALA A 198 4.27 12.87 2.20
CA ALA A 198 3.52 11.67 2.56
C ALA A 198 2.35 12.08 3.45
N THR A 199 1.15 11.59 3.14
CA THR A 199 -0.04 11.77 3.97
C THR A 199 -0.64 10.42 4.31
N ILE A 200 -0.80 10.15 5.61
CA ILE A 200 -1.47 8.94 6.10
C ILE A 200 -2.88 9.30 6.53
N TRP A 201 -3.82 8.47 6.12
CA TRP A 201 -5.21 8.48 6.53
C TRP A 201 -5.55 7.19 7.25
N THR A 202 -6.42 7.29 8.24
CA THR A 202 -6.91 6.16 9.03
C THR A 202 -8.43 6.10 8.96
N MET A 203 -8.98 4.91 8.72
CA MET A 203 -10.41 4.61 8.78
C MET A 203 -10.65 3.66 9.95
N PRO A 204 -11.48 4.01 10.95
CA PRO A 204 -11.80 3.08 12.04
C PRO A 204 -12.59 1.87 11.53
N ILE A 205 -12.38 0.73 12.20
CA ILE A 205 -13.14 -0.51 12.03
C ILE A 205 -14.08 -0.64 13.24
N PRO A 206 -15.39 -0.93 13.06
CA PRO A 206 -16.05 -1.29 11.81
C PRO A 206 -16.18 -0.13 10.82
N VAL A 207 -15.97 -0.43 9.53
CA VAL A 207 -16.07 0.54 8.43
C VAL A 207 -17.53 0.90 8.19
N ALA A 208 -17.88 2.18 8.39
CA ALA A 208 -19.25 2.66 8.33
C ALA A 208 -19.50 3.71 7.21
N SER A 209 -18.73 4.80 7.19
CA SER A 209 -18.92 5.92 6.27
C SER A 209 -17.59 6.42 5.72
N TRP A 210 -17.59 6.92 4.48
CA TRP A 210 -16.42 7.56 3.87
C TRP A 210 -15.93 8.78 4.67
N GLU A 211 -16.84 9.51 5.31
CA GLU A 211 -16.53 10.69 6.12
C GLU A 211 -15.68 10.36 7.37
N HIS A 212 -15.57 9.08 7.73
CA HIS A 212 -14.76 8.65 8.86
C HIS A 212 -13.27 8.50 8.53
N TRP A 213 -12.85 8.68 7.27
CA TRP A 213 -11.44 8.84 6.94
C TRP A 213 -10.87 10.06 7.67
N ARG A 214 -9.89 9.82 8.54
CA ARG A 214 -9.19 10.88 9.29
C ARG A 214 -7.77 11.01 8.77
N ARG A 215 -7.33 12.24 8.54
CA ARG A 215 -5.91 12.50 8.28
C ARG A 215 -5.15 12.36 9.60
N ASP A 216 -4.26 11.38 9.67
CA ASP A 216 -3.51 11.08 10.89
C ASP A 216 -2.13 11.74 10.85
N CYS A 217 -1.33 11.45 9.82
CA CYS A 217 0.02 12.01 9.67
C CYS A 217 0.17 12.79 8.35
N HIS A 218 0.98 13.85 8.39
CA HIS A 218 1.40 14.60 7.20
C HIS A 218 2.87 15.00 7.32
N LEU A 219 3.67 14.54 6.38
CA LEU A 219 5.11 14.73 6.34
C LEU A 219 5.51 15.39 5.03
N ASN A 220 6.19 16.53 5.12
CA ASN A 220 6.91 17.12 4.00
C ASN A 220 8.39 16.77 4.13
N VAL A 221 9.06 16.39 3.04
CA VAL A 221 10.51 16.12 3.04
C VAL A 221 11.35 17.26 3.63
N LYS A 222 10.87 18.51 3.56
CA LYS A 222 11.55 19.68 4.14
C LYS A 222 11.63 19.64 5.67
N ASP A 223 10.69 18.96 6.32
CA ASP A 223 10.60 18.85 7.77
C ASP A 223 11.41 17.66 8.31
N LEU A 224 11.96 16.84 7.41
CA LEU A 224 12.56 15.55 7.77
C LEU A 224 13.88 15.73 8.54
N GLY A 225 13.96 15.07 9.70
CA GLY A 225 15.19 14.90 10.46
C GLY A 225 15.91 13.60 10.12
N ILE A 226 17.21 13.55 10.38
CA ILE A 226 17.99 12.32 10.35
C ILE A 226 18.15 11.85 11.79
N ASN A 227 17.66 10.65 12.11
CA ASN A 227 17.83 10.00 13.42
C ASN A 227 18.47 8.61 13.25
N VAL A 228 19.48 8.54 12.38
CA VAL A 228 20.20 7.32 12.09
C VAL A 228 21.43 7.26 13.00
N ARG A 229 21.47 6.27 13.90
CA ARG A 229 22.59 6.07 14.83
C ARG A 229 23.70 5.19 14.26
N ASP A 230 23.34 4.28 13.36
CA ASP A 230 24.26 3.34 12.75
C ASP A 230 25.10 4.03 11.66
N PRO A 231 26.44 4.04 11.77
CA PRO A 231 27.32 4.58 10.73
C PRO A 231 27.13 3.93 9.35
N SER A 232 26.74 2.66 9.27
CA SER A 232 26.50 1.94 8.02
C SER A 232 25.31 2.52 7.24
N HIS A 233 24.21 2.78 7.94
CA HIS A 233 23.00 3.41 7.40
C HIS A 233 23.26 4.86 6.97
N LEU A 234 24.06 5.61 7.74
CA LEU A 234 24.49 6.95 7.35
C LEU A 234 25.26 6.91 6.03
N LYS A 235 26.20 5.97 5.88
CA LYS A 235 26.97 5.77 4.64
C LYS A 235 26.05 5.47 3.46
N LEU A 236 25.08 4.57 3.61
CA LEU A 236 24.09 4.26 2.57
C LEU A 236 23.24 5.48 2.20
N LEU A 237 22.76 6.23 3.19
CA LEU A 237 22.00 7.45 2.97
C LEU A 237 22.81 8.51 2.19
N SER A 238 24.11 8.64 2.50
CA SER A 238 24.99 9.55 1.77
C SER A 238 25.15 9.16 0.30
N LYS A 239 25.31 7.85 0.03
CA LYS A 239 25.36 7.32 -1.34
C LYS A 239 24.05 7.58 -2.08
N LEU A 240 22.90 7.34 -1.44
CA LEU A 240 21.57 7.59 -2.03
C LEU A 240 21.38 9.06 -2.42
N SER A 241 21.83 9.97 -1.56
CA SER A 241 21.63 11.40 -1.74
C SER A 241 22.58 12.05 -2.76
N GLY A 242 23.74 11.44 -3.02
CA GLY A 242 24.83 11.97 -3.85
C GLY A 242 25.58 13.19 -3.29
N CYS A 243 25.11 13.79 -2.18
CA CYS A 243 25.61 15.07 -1.66
C CYS A 243 25.91 15.07 -0.15
N GLY A 244 26.21 13.91 0.45
CA GLY A 244 26.55 13.79 1.87
C GLY A 244 25.35 13.88 2.83
N HIS A 245 25.59 14.00 4.14
CA HIS A 245 24.55 13.86 5.18
C HIS A 245 23.72 15.12 5.49
N SER A 246 23.59 16.07 4.56
CA SER A 246 22.84 17.30 4.83
C SER A 246 21.32 17.08 4.70
N LYS A 247 20.51 17.79 5.48
CA LYS A 247 19.04 17.84 5.28
C LYS A 247 18.65 18.27 3.86
N ALA A 248 19.50 19.06 3.18
CA ALA A 248 19.30 19.45 1.80
C ALA A 248 19.46 18.27 0.82
N ALA A 249 20.34 17.32 1.14
CA ALA A 249 20.57 16.11 0.34
C ALA A 249 19.41 15.10 0.44
N LEU A 250 18.59 15.14 1.51
CA LEU A 250 17.37 14.32 1.58
C LEU A 250 16.32 14.71 0.54
N ARG A 251 16.34 15.96 0.07
CA ARG A 251 15.41 16.45 -0.97
C ARG A 251 15.75 15.88 -2.34
N SER A 252 16.98 15.42 -2.56
CA SER A 252 17.38 14.76 -3.81
C SER A 252 17.16 13.25 -3.79
N VAL A 253 16.85 12.64 -2.63
CA VAL A 253 16.54 11.21 -2.55
C VAL A 253 15.14 10.97 -3.10
N ALA A 254 15.06 10.19 -4.17
CA ALA A 254 13.79 9.72 -4.70
C ALA A 254 13.20 8.69 -3.73
N MET A 255 12.00 8.98 -3.20
CA MET A 255 11.21 8.05 -2.41
C MET A 255 9.99 7.67 -3.24
N VAL A 256 9.75 6.37 -3.39
CA VAL A 256 8.64 5.80 -4.16
C VAL A 256 8.19 4.51 -3.47
N PHE A 257 7.06 3.95 -3.90
CA PHE A 257 6.55 2.68 -3.37
C PHE A 257 6.44 2.66 -1.84
N PRO A 258 5.65 3.59 -1.26
CA PRO A 258 5.45 3.57 0.18
C PRO A 258 4.82 2.24 0.61
N THR A 259 5.32 1.66 1.69
CA THR A 259 4.69 0.53 2.38
C THR A 259 4.48 0.92 3.84
N ILE A 260 3.22 0.95 4.28
CA ILE A 260 2.88 1.39 5.65
C ILE A 260 3.03 0.20 6.59
N SER A 261 3.62 0.44 7.76
CA SER A 261 3.62 -0.58 8.82
C SER A 261 2.23 -0.80 9.42
N MET A 262 1.98 -2.03 9.87
CA MET A 262 0.72 -2.41 10.51
C MET A 262 0.65 -2.03 11.98
N ASP A 263 1.79 -1.97 12.68
CA ASP A 263 1.87 -1.82 14.14
C ASP A 263 2.30 -0.43 14.61
N ASP A 264 2.94 0.35 13.74
CA ASP A 264 3.50 1.66 14.09
C ASP A 264 3.27 2.73 13.00
N ASP A 265 3.92 3.88 13.16
CA ASP A 265 3.87 5.01 12.24
C ASP A 265 5.10 5.06 11.31
N HIS A 266 5.75 3.92 11.08
CA HIS A 266 6.81 3.82 10.10
C HIS A 266 6.25 3.57 8.70
N VAL A 267 6.93 4.18 7.73
CA VAL A 267 6.72 3.94 6.31
C VAL A 267 8.06 3.56 5.70
N TYR A 268 8.02 2.49 4.92
CA TYR A 268 9.16 1.98 4.18
C TYR A 268 9.07 2.47 2.74
N PHE A 269 10.06 3.22 2.30
CA PHE A 269 10.14 3.74 0.94
C PHE A 269 11.23 3.03 0.15
N PHE A 270 10.93 2.70 -1.09
CA PHE A 270 11.94 2.27 -2.04
C PHE A 270 12.67 3.48 -2.59
N SER A 271 14.00 3.39 -2.67
CA SER A 271 14.86 4.44 -3.18
C SER A 271 15.93 3.87 -4.10
N ILE A 272 16.19 4.58 -5.20
CA ILE A 272 17.27 4.25 -6.14
C ILE A 272 18.18 5.47 -6.30
N ALA A 273 19.48 5.24 -6.28
CA ALA A 273 20.49 6.22 -6.70
C ALA A 273 21.35 5.67 -7.84
N GLY A 274 21.75 6.56 -8.75
CA GLY A 274 22.54 6.19 -9.92
C GLY A 274 23.51 7.27 -10.38
N SER A 275 24.78 6.89 -10.48
CA SER A 275 25.69 7.42 -11.52
C SER A 275 26.86 6.48 -11.83
N THR A 276 27.28 5.61 -10.91
CA THR A 276 28.40 4.67 -11.12
C THR A 276 28.13 3.28 -10.53
N ASP A 277 27.65 3.19 -9.29
CA ASP A 277 27.09 1.97 -8.69
C ASP A 277 25.58 2.16 -8.50
N LYS A 278 24.75 1.31 -9.13
CA LYS A 278 23.30 1.32 -8.86
C LYS A 278 23.08 0.85 -7.43
N LEU A 279 22.53 1.73 -6.59
CA LEU A 279 22.12 1.40 -5.23
C LEU A 279 20.61 1.38 -5.17
N GLU A 280 20.05 0.23 -4.79
CA GLU A 280 18.64 0.06 -4.45
C GLU A 280 18.54 -0.12 -2.93
N ALA A 281 17.64 0.61 -2.30
CA ALA A 281 17.54 0.62 -0.85
C ALA A 281 16.11 0.79 -0.36
N VAL A 282 15.86 0.28 0.84
CA VAL A 282 14.66 0.59 1.62
C VAL A 282 15.02 1.62 2.68
N VAL A 283 14.29 2.72 2.69
CA VAL A 283 14.43 3.80 3.67
C VAL A 283 13.24 3.77 4.61
N THR A 284 13.53 3.61 5.91
CA THR A 284 12.50 3.61 6.96
C THR A 284 12.34 5.03 7.51
N VAL A 285 11.11 5.53 7.46
CA VAL A 285 10.75 6.86 7.93
C VAL A 285 9.67 6.76 9.00
N ASP A 286 9.97 7.28 10.19
CA ASP A 286 8.98 7.57 11.22
C ASP A 286 8.23 8.84 10.81
N VAL A 287 7.02 8.67 10.28
CA VAL A 287 6.26 9.80 9.73
C VAL A 287 5.65 10.68 10.81
N ARG A 288 5.40 10.15 12.01
CA ARG A 288 4.83 10.90 13.13
C ARG A 288 5.88 11.82 13.75
N ASN A 289 7.08 11.31 13.98
CA ASN A 289 8.19 12.10 14.52
C ASN A 289 9.03 12.79 13.43
N LYS A 290 8.68 12.59 12.16
CA LYS A 290 9.33 13.19 10.98
C LYS A 290 10.83 12.88 10.91
N LYS A 291 11.22 11.62 11.08
CA LYS A 291 12.63 11.20 11.16
C LYS A 291 12.92 9.99 10.29
N ILE A 292 14.06 10.00 9.61
CA ILE A 292 14.65 8.79 9.02
C ILE A 292 15.24 7.96 10.16
N GLN A 293 14.82 6.70 10.25
CA GLN A 293 15.25 5.77 11.30
C GLN A 293 16.33 4.80 10.77
N GLY A 294 16.26 4.41 9.51
CA GLY A 294 17.22 3.48 8.94
C GLY A 294 17.19 3.37 7.42
N VAL A 295 18.25 2.79 6.88
CA VAL A 295 18.44 2.51 5.45
C VAL A 295 19.07 1.14 5.31
N ALA A 296 18.47 0.27 4.50
CA ALA A 296 19.06 -1.01 4.13
C ALA A 296 19.21 -1.12 2.62
N GLU A 297 20.32 -1.68 2.18
CA GLU A 297 20.58 -2.01 0.79
C GLU A 297 19.81 -3.27 0.39
N LEU A 298 19.23 -3.27 -0.80
CA LEU A 298 18.61 -4.44 -1.40
C LEU A 298 19.65 -5.17 -2.25
N ASP A 299 19.73 -6.51 -2.12
CA ASP A 299 20.69 -7.29 -2.92
C ASP A 299 20.37 -7.17 -4.42
N VAL A 300 21.26 -6.47 -5.13
CA VAL A 300 21.18 -6.10 -6.55
C VAL A 300 21.26 -7.32 -7.49
N ARG A 301 21.51 -8.53 -6.97
CA ARG A 301 21.62 -9.76 -7.79
C ARG A 301 20.34 -10.20 -8.48
N LYS A 302 19.21 -9.56 -8.20
CA LYS A 302 17.94 -9.86 -8.82
C LYS A 302 17.41 -8.60 -9.52
N TYR A 303 17.48 -8.60 -10.84
CA TYR A 303 16.98 -7.52 -11.69
C TYR A 303 15.47 -7.39 -11.54
N TYR A 304 15.01 -6.43 -10.74
CA TYR A 304 13.58 -6.19 -10.55
C TYR A 304 13.18 -4.92 -11.30
N PHE A 305 12.18 -5.03 -12.16
CA PHE A 305 11.64 -3.94 -12.96
C PHE A 305 10.90 -2.92 -12.09
N GLY A 306 11.63 -2.21 -11.23
CA GLY A 306 11.16 -1.05 -10.49
C GLY A 306 9.87 -1.29 -9.71
N MET A 307 9.70 -2.46 -9.09
CA MET A 307 8.62 -2.74 -8.13
C MET A 307 9.23 -3.26 -6.83
N PRO A 308 8.70 -2.86 -5.66
CA PRO A 308 9.19 -3.32 -4.37
C PRO A 308 8.94 -4.81 -4.24
N THR A 309 9.96 -5.56 -3.85
CA THR A 309 9.87 -6.99 -3.53
C THR A 309 9.49 -7.20 -2.08
N TYR A 310 8.77 -6.27 -1.47
CA TYR A 310 8.39 -6.38 -0.07
C TYR A 310 6.97 -5.90 0.17
N ILE A 311 6.32 -6.50 1.16
CA ILE A 311 4.98 -6.14 1.62
C ILE A 311 4.94 -6.07 3.14
N ALA A 312 4.03 -5.26 3.69
CA ALA A 312 3.70 -5.36 5.11
C ALA A 312 3.10 -6.74 5.39
N SER A 313 3.57 -7.43 6.44
CA SER A 313 3.15 -8.80 6.73
C SER A 313 3.03 -9.09 8.22
N GLU A 314 1.99 -9.84 8.60
CA GLU A 314 1.73 -10.24 9.98
C GLU A 314 2.66 -11.39 10.42
N MET A 315 3.47 -11.93 9.50
CA MET A 315 4.33 -13.10 9.74
C MET A 315 5.22 -12.98 10.98
N SER A 316 5.68 -11.77 11.31
CA SER A 316 6.48 -11.55 12.52
C SER A 316 5.75 -11.89 13.82
N THR A 317 4.43 -11.78 13.86
CA THR A 317 3.64 -12.18 15.03
C THR A 317 3.62 -13.69 15.23
N TYR A 318 3.65 -14.46 14.14
CA TYR A 318 3.71 -15.92 14.17
C TYR A 318 5.12 -16.41 14.55
N LEU A 319 6.18 -15.76 14.06
CA LEU A 319 7.56 -16.10 14.41
C LEU A 319 7.85 -15.89 15.91
N LYS A 320 7.30 -14.84 16.52
CA LYS A 320 7.40 -14.59 17.98
C LYS A 320 6.66 -15.62 18.83
N LYS A 321 5.54 -16.17 18.32
CA LYS A 321 4.80 -17.26 19.00
C LYS A 321 5.53 -18.60 18.97
N VAL A 322 6.26 -18.91 17.89
CA VAL A 322 7.03 -20.15 17.79
C VAL A 322 8.21 -20.16 18.76
N THR A 323 8.88 -19.01 18.95
CA THR A 323 10.02 -18.89 19.87
C THR A 323 9.62 -18.93 21.35
N THR A 324 8.35 -18.70 21.68
CA THR A 324 7.83 -18.79 23.06
C THR A 324 7.16 -20.13 23.37
N GLY A 325 7.03 -21.04 22.39
CA GLY A 325 6.20 -22.24 22.48
C GLY A 325 6.90 -23.60 22.44
N THR A 326 8.22 -23.70 22.30
CA THR A 326 8.90 -25.00 22.23
C THR A 326 9.96 -25.17 23.33
N GLY A 327 9.56 -25.87 24.39
CA GLY A 327 10.48 -26.62 25.23
C GLY A 327 11.09 -27.79 24.43
N GLU A 328 12.39 -27.98 24.63
CA GLU A 328 13.24 -29.16 24.36
C GLU A 328 12.81 -30.14 23.25
N VAL A 329 13.62 -30.23 22.18
CA VAL A 329 14.50 -31.40 21.90
C VAL A 329 15.35 -31.18 20.63
N ALA A 330 16.63 -31.51 20.79
CA ALA A 330 17.69 -31.93 19.86
C ALA A 330 18.13 -31.05 18.67
N HIS A 331 19.42 -30.71 18.73
CA HIS A 331 20.30 -30.24 17.68
C HIS A 331 20.10 -30.90 16.31
N GLY A 332 19.84 -30.06 15.31
CA GLY A 332 20.27 -30.24 13.93
C GLY A 332 20.77 -28.88 13.42
N GLN A 333 22.09 -28.78 13.19
CA GLN A 333 22.71 -27.57 12.66
C GLN A 333 22.23 -27.30 11.23
N THR A 334 21.66 -26.13 10.99
CA THR A 334 21.77 -25.42 9.71
C THR A 334 22.03 -23.95 10.03
N GLU A 335 23.18 -23.46 9.57
CA GLU A 335 23.66 -22.09 9.76
C GLU A 335 22.68 -21.07 9.17
N SER A 336 21.90 -20.44 10.05
CA SER A 336 21.30 -19.15 9.78
C SER A 336 22.37 -18.09 10.05
N ALA A 337 22.88 -17.45 9.01
CA ALA A 337 23.66 -16.24 9.17
C ALA A 337 22.87 -15.25 10.04
N ALA A 338 23.53 -14.69 11.06
CA ALA A 338 22.93 -13.74 11.97
C ALA A 338 22.51 -12.50 11.18
N VAL A 339 21.21 -12.27 11.07
CA VAL A 339 20.65 -11.02 10.53
C VAL A 339 21.10 -9.88 11.43
N GLU A 340 21.73 -8.86 10.86
CA GLU A 340 22.20 -7.71 11.65
C GLU A 340 21.01 -7.04 12.35
N PRO A 341 21.18 -6.47 13.57
CA PRO A 341 20.08 -5.92 14.37
C PRO A 341 19.22 -4.86 13.66
N SER A 342 19.78 -4.23 12.63
CA SER A 342 19.11 -3.20 11.82
C SER A 342 18.28 -3.78 10.66
N GLU A 343 18.71 -4.91 10.08
CA GLU A 343 17.90 -5.73 9.16
C GLU A 343 16.79 -6.47 9.90
N ALA A 344 16.99 -6.78 11.19
CA ALA A 344 15.99 -7.44 12.01
C ALA A 344 14.70 -6.62 12.15
N HIS A 345 14.79 -5.28 12.28
CA HIS A 345 13.59 -4.42 12.32
C HIS A 345 12.83 -4.41 10.98
N LEU A 346 13.56 -4.31 9.85
CA LEU A 346 13.00 -4.37 8.51
C LEU A 346 12.34 -5.73 8.23
N SER A 347 13.02 -6.82 8.59
CA SER A 347 12.51 -8.20 8.45
C SER A 347 11.31 -8.51 9.35
N THR A 348 11.09 -7.73 10.42
CA THR A 348 9.94 -7.92 11.32
C THR A 348 8.68 -7.22 10.80
N ALA A 349 8.83 -6.10 10.10
CA ALA A 349 7.69 -5.34 9.57
C ALA A 349 7.38 -5.67 8.10
N LEU A 350 8.39 -6.07 7.34
CA LEU A 350 8.29 -6.37 5.91
C LEU A 350 8.60 -7.84 5.63
N GLN A 351 7.81 -8.43 4.73
CA GLN A 351 8.10 -9.71 4.11
C GLN A 351 8.68 -9.47 2.73
N PHE A 352 9.89 -9.97 2.47
CA PHE A 352 10.51 -9.95 1.14
C PHE A 352 9.99 -11.12 0.29
N ILE A 353 9.51 -10.82 -0.91
CA ILE A 353 9.01 -11.75 -1.93
C ILE A 353 10.19 -12.12 -2.82
N ASN A 354 10.49 -13.41 -2.91
CA ASN A 354 11.69 -13.93 -3.58
C ASN A 354 11.58 -14.05 -5.10
#